data_AF-A0A5K1AM81-F1
#
_entry.id   AF-A0A5K1AM81-F1
#
_cell.length_a   1.000
_cell.length_b   1.000
_cell.length_c   1.000
_cell.angle_alpha   90.00
_cell.angle_beta   90.00
_cell.angle_gamma   90.00
#
_symmetry.space_group_name_H-M   'P 1'
#
loop_
_entity.id
_entity.type
_entity.pdbx_description
1 polymer ?
#
loop_
_entity_poly.entity_id
_entity_poly.type
_entity_poly.pdbx_seq_one_letter_code
_entity_poly.pdbx_strand_id
1 'polypeptide(L)' 'ALKAYAERNAAGFTFSGHNRGMAAPPMLEQLIGKGRFIHDLAEINNFFSPVGPILEVQKKAAKLFGATETWFL' A
#
# COMPACT_ATOMS: atom_id res chain seq x y z
N ALA A 1 7.25 -4.52 5.31
CA ALA A 1 6.35 -5.25 4.39
C ALA A 1 6.19 -4.47 3.07
N LEU A 2 5.48 -3.32 3.07
CA LEU A 2 5.22 -2.52 1.86
C LEU A 2 6.50 -2.17 1.05
N LYS A 3 7.52 -1.60 1.69
CA LYS A 3 8.78 -1.23 1.02
C LYS A 3 9.46 -2.43 0.35
N ALA A 4 9.62 -3.53 1.09
CA ALA A 4 10.24 -4.76 0.57
C ALA A 4 9.42 -5.40 -0.57
N TYR A 5 8.09 -5.24 -0.57
CA TYR A 5 7.27 -5.73 -1.69
C TYR A 5 7.45 -4.87 -2.93
N ALA A 6 7.48 -3.54 -2.78
CA ALA A 6 7.70 -2.63 -3.88
C ALA A 6 9.03 -2.87 -4.61
N GLU A 7 10.07 -3.28 -3.87
CA GLU A 7 11.39 -3.61 -4.41
C GLU A 7 11.41 -4.90 -5.26
N ARG A 8 10.41 -5.79 -5.15
CA ARG A 8 10.35 -7.04 -5.93
C ARG A 8 10.08 -6.84 -7.43
N ASN A 9 9.66 -5.62 -7.83
CA ASN A 9 9.41 -5.24 -9.22
C ASN A 9 8.63 -6.29 -10.05
N ALA A 10 7.54 -6.81 -9.49
CA ALA A 10 6.72 -7.84 -10.13
C ALA A 10 6.08 -7.34 -11.45
N ALA A 11 5.69 -8.22 -12.36
CA ALA A 11 4.99 -7.78 -13.57
C ALA A 11 3.62 -7.14 -13.25
N GLY A 12 3.32 -6.00 -13.87
CA GLY A 12 2.15 -5.17 -13.56
C GLY A 12 0.90 -5.53 -14.36
N PHE A 13 0.36 -6.73 -14.13
CA PHE A 13 -0.92 -7.18 -14.71
C PHE A 13 -2.09 -7.05 -13.72
N THR A 14 -1.87 -6.29 -12.66
CA THR A 14 -2.76 -6.06 -11.52
C THR A 14 -3.12 -4.58 -11.47
N PHE A 15 -4.22 -4.24 -10.78
CA PHE A 15 -4.45 -2.85 -10.41
C PHE A 15 -3.32 -2.35 -9.49
N SER A 16 -2.90 -1.09 -9.58
CA SER A 16 -3.48 0.03 -10.36
C SER A 16 -2.95 0.16 -11.79
N GLY A 17 -3.78 0.71 -12.69
CA GLY A 17 -3.51 0.79 -14.14
C GLY A 17 -2.36 1.71 -14.54
N HIS A 18 -1.92 2.63 -13.67
CA HIS A 18 -0.70 3.41 -13.91
C HIS A 18 0.58 2.56 -13.75
N ASN A 19 0.47 1.30 -13.33
CA ASN A 19 1.53 0.30 -13.27
C ASN A 19 2.81 0.84 -12.63
N ARG A 20 2.73 1.16 -11.34
CA ARG A 20 3.84 1.74 -10.55
C ARG A 20 4.46 3.02 -11.13
N GLY A 21 3.69 3.77 -11.91
CA GLY A 21 4.12 5.02 -12.52
C GLY A 21 4.74 4.82 -13.91
N MET A 22 4.57 3.66 -14.54
CA MET A 22 4.95 3.45 -15.94
C MET A 22 3.94 4.07 -16.91
N ALA A 23 2.67 4.09 -16.52
CA ALA A 23 1.58 4.71 -17.26
C ALA A 23 0.97 5.90 -16.50
N ALA A 24 1.73 6.53 -15.60
CA ALA A 24 1.28 7.74 -14.92
C ALA A 24 1.30 8.93 -15.91
N PRO A 25 0.27 9.80 -15.91
CA PRO A 25 0.27 11.02 -16.68
C PRO A 25 1.47 11.93 -16.31
N PRO A 26 2.20 12.51 -17.27
CA PRO A 26 3.36 13.36 -16.99
C PRO A 26 3.07 14.52 -16.04
N MET A 27 1.87 15.10 -16.11
CA MET A 27 1.43 16.16 -15.20
C MET A 27 1.42 15.70 -13.74
N LEU A 28 1.01 14.46 -13.47
CA LEU A 28 1.00 13.91 -12.12
C LEU A 28 2.41 13.52 -11.68
N GLU A 29 3.24 12.99 -12.58
CA GLU A 29 4.65 12.73 -12.25
C GLU A 29 5.39 14.02 -11.87
N GLN A 30 5.13 15.13 -12.57
CA GLN A 30 5.71 16.45 -12.24
C GLN A 30 5.24 16.98 -10.88
N LEU A 31 3.97 16.76 -10.52
CA LEU A 31 3.39 17.30 -9.30
C LEU A 31 3.84 16.55 -8.04
N ILE A 32 3.80 15.21 -8.07
CA ILE A 32 4.01 14.39 -6.86
C ILE A 32 5.26 13.50 -6.92
N GLY A 33 5.96 13.47 -8.06
CA GLY A 33 7.12 12.64 -8.29
C GLY A 33 6.77 11.18 -8.56
N LYS A 34 7.56 10.54 -9.45
CA LYS A 34 7.34 9.14 -9.87
C LYS A 34 7.43 8.13 -8.72
N GLY A 35 8.25 8.40 -7.70
CA GLY A 35 8.47 7.47 -6.59
C GLY A 35 7.22 7.18 -5.75
N ARG A 36 6.18 8.02 -5.80
CA ARG A 36 4.93 7.79 -5.06
C ARG A 36 4.12 6.64 -5.62
N PHE A 37 4.10 6.47 -6.94
CA PHE A 37 3.33 5.41 -7.60
C PHE A 37 3.86 4.00 -7.32
N ILE A 38 5.14 3.87 -6.94
CA ILE A 38 5.78 2.59 -6.62
C ILE A 38 5.16 1.92 -5.40
N HIS A 39 4.57 2.71 -4.50
CA HIS A 39 3.97 2.21 -3.26
C HIS A 39 2.45 2.03 -3.35
N ASP A 40 1.83 2.42 -4.45
CA ASP A 40 0.43 2.12 -4.72
C ASP A 40 0.31 0.69 -5.25
N LEU A 41 0.10 -0.25 -4.32
CA LEU A 41 0.17 -1.69 -4.56
C LEU A 41 -1.11 -2.34 -4.03
N ALA A 42 -2.03 -2.70 -4.92
CA ALA A 42 -3.28 -3.34 -4.54
C ALA A 42 -3.08 -4.80 -4.06
N GLU A 43 -1.93 -5.40 -4.35
CA GLU A 43 -1.70 -6.84 -4.16
C GLU A 43 -1.33 -7.23 -2.73
N ILE A 44 -0.99 -6.26 -1.88
CA ILE A 44 -0.31 -6.56 -0.61
C ILE A 44 -1.23 -6.64 0.60
N ASN A 45 -2.46 -6.09 0.54
CA ASN A 45 -3.37 -6.07 1.67
C ASN A 45 -4.83 -6.07 1.23
N ASN A 46 -5.65 -6.80 1.98
CA ASN A 46 -7.10 -6.61 1.99
C ASN A 46 -7.46 -5.79 3.23
N PHE A 47 -7.90 -4.54 3.03
CA PHE A 47 -8.29 -3.66 4.14
C PHE A 47 -9.65 -4.03 4.74
N PHE A 48 -10.54 -4.67 3.98
CA PHE A 48 -11.86 -5.10 4.44
C PHE A 48 -11.81 -6.39 5.29
N SER A 49 -10.82 -7.24 5.02
CA SER A 49 -10.56 -8.46 5.78
C SER A 49 -9.08 -8.53 6.14
N PRO A 50 -8.66 -7.82 7.21
CA PRO A 50 -7.25 -7.65 7.53
C PRO A 50 -6.63 -8.98 7.95
N VAL A 51 -5.57 -9.37 7.23
CA VAL A 51 -4.74 -10.54 7.50
C VAL A 51 -3.27 -10.16 7.42
N GLY A 52 -2.38 -10.96 8.02
CA GLY A 52 -0.94 -10.73 7.92
C GLY A 52 -0.52 -9.34 8.45
N PRO A 53 0.36 -8.58 7.74
CA PRO A 53 0.94 -7.35 8.26
C PRO A 53 -0.07 -6.27 8.66
N ILE A 54 -1.20 -6.11 7.95
CA ILE A 54 -2.21 -5.09 8.29
C ILE A 54 -2.89 -5.40 9.63
N LEU A 55 -3.22 -6.68 9.88
CA LEU A 55 -3.79 -7.12 11.16
C LEU A 55 -2.80 -6.92 12.33
N GLU A 56 -1.52 -7.23 12.10
CA GLU A 56 -0.49 -7.04 13.12
C GLU A 56 -0.28 -5.57 13.49
N VAL A 57 -0.42 -4.66 12.52
CA VAL A 57 -0.35 -3.22 12.80
C VAL A 57 -1.62 -2.74 13.52
N GLN A 58 -2.81 -3.24 13.17
CA GLN A 58 -4.05 -2.93 13.90
C GLN A 58 -3.99 -3.38 15.37
N LYS A 59 -3.48 -4.58 15.66
CA LYS A 59 -3.27 -5.05 17.05
C LYS A 59 -2.28 -4.18 17.82
N LYS A 60 -1.20 -3.74 17.18
CA LYS A 60 -0.23 -2.83 17.78
C LYS A 60 -0.85 -1.47 18.08
N ALA A 61 -1.69 -0.96 17.18
CA ALA A 61 -2.44 0.27 17.40
C ALA A 61 -3.43 0.12 18.56
N ALA A 62 -4.21 -0.97 18.60
CA ALA A 62 -5.12 -1.24 19.71
C ALA A 62 -4.39 -1.25 21.06
N LYS A 63 -3.25 -1.94 21.14
CA LYS A 63 -2.39 -1.93 22.33
C LYS A 63 -1.89 -0.53 22.69
N LEU A 64 -1.45 0.26 21.71
CA LEU A 64 -0.93 1.62 21.93
C LEU A 64 -2.02 2.55 22.48
N PHE A 65 -3.23 2.44 21.96
CA PHE A 65 -4.35 3.30 22.34
C PHE A 65 -5.19 2.77 23.50
N GLY A 66 -4.82 1.61 24.08
CA GLY A 66 -5.58 0.98 25.16
C GLY A 66 -6.98 0.51 24.73
N ALA A 67 -7.17 0.29 23.43
CA ALA A 67 -8.42 -0.20 22.86
C ALA A 67 -8.41 -1.73 22.76
N THR A 68 -9.60 -2.33 22.71
CA THR A 68 -9.74 -3.76 22.41
C THR A 68 -9.35 -4.05 20.97
N GLU A 69 -9.75 -3.18 20.04
CA GLU A 69 -9.53 -3.32 18.60
C GLU A 69 -9.30 -1.95 17.95
N THR A 70 -8.75 -1.94 16.73
CA THR A 70 -8.53 -0.71 15.95
C THR A 70 -8.69 -1.01 14.46
N TRP A 71 -9.37 -0.10 13.75
CA TRP A 71 -9.55 -0.14 12.30
C TRP A 71 -8.86 1.06 11.66
N PHE A 72 -8.30 0.86 10.47
CA PHE A 72 -7.75 1.95 9.66
C PHE A 72 -8.79 2.27 8.58
N LEU A 73 -9.20 3.54 8.52
CA LEU A 73 -10.23 4.07 7.63
C LEU A 73 -9.60 4.69 6.38
#